data_AF-A0A2U3LW76-F1
#
_entry.id   AF-A0A2U3LW76-F1
#
_cell.length_a   1.000
_cell.length_b   1.000
_cell.length_c   1.000
_cell.angle_alpha   90.00
_cell.angle_beta   90.00
_cell.angle_gamma   90.00
#
_symmetry.space_group_name_H-M   'P 1'
#
loop_
_entity.id
_entity.type
_entity.pdbx_description
1 polymer ?
#
loop_
_entity_poly.entity_id
_entity_poly.type
_entity_poly.pdbx_seq_one_letter_code
_entity_poly.pdbx_strand_id
1 'polypeptide(L)'
;MQISDVYVGLGEEVFAQLIRSISIGKLRTYQIYEGFKVRAHLHKVNTESLRKSIPRFWVRISEREEDFAKDLAQAVLVSHLDMITAVLDLLGVPHENGFFAKDMDPKPYFTEGWENRVMEKFHGVYPDAILAFYINHLRWELLSATEVFRPASPSAA
;
A
#
# COMPACT_ATOMS: atom_id res chain seq x y z
N MET A 1 -12.21 -8.82 -3.91
CA MET A 1 -11.07 -8.66 -4.83
C MET A 1 -9.81 -9.24 -4.18
N GLN A 2 -8.76 -9.47 -4.96
CA GLN A 2 -7.42 -9.81 -4.51
C GLN A 2 -6.56 -8.56 -4.30
N ILE A 3 -5.41 -8.65 -3.61
CA ILE A 3 -4.53 -7.49 -3.46
C ILE A 3 -3.87 -7.11 -4.79
N SER A 4 -3.65 -8.07 -5.69
CA SER A 4 -3.23 -7.78 -7.07
C SER A 4 -4.25 -6.92 -7.83
N ASP A 5 -5.55 -7.05 -7.55
CA ASP A 5 -6.60 -6.22 -8.15
C ASP A 5 -6.47 -4.75 -7.75
N VAL A 6 -5.98 -4.46 -6.53
CA VAL A 6 -5.71 -3.09 -6.09
C VAL A 6 -4.63 -2.45 -6.95
N TYR A 7 -3.49 -3.14 -7.14
CA TYR A 7 -2.42 -2.63 -7.99
C TYR A 7 -2.86 -2.42 -9.43
N VAL A 8 -3.56 -3.40 -10.02
CA VAL A 8 -4.06 -3.30 -11.40
C VAL A 8 -5.10 -2.19 -11.53
N GLY A 9 -6.00 -2.05 -10.57
CA GLY A 9 -7.06 -1.05 -10.59
C GLY A 9 -6.56 0.39 -10.41
N LEU A 10 -5.42 0.59 -9.74
CA LEU A 10 -4.72 1.86 -9.61
C LEU A 10 -3.80 2.19 -10.81
N GLY A 11 -3.41 1.17 -11.58
CA GLY A 11 -2.67 1.32 -12.82
C GLY A 11 -1.14 1.29 -12.69
N GLU A 12 -0.48 1.09 -13.83
CA GLU A 12 0.97 0.86 -13.91
C GLU A 12 1.80 2.07 -13.43
N GLU A 13 1.31 3.29 -13.65
CA GLU A 13 2.03 4.49 -13.21
C GLU A 13 2.07 4.59 -11.69
N VAL A 14 0.91 4.43 -11.02
CA VAL A 14 0.82 4.40 -9.56
C VAL A 14 1.66 3.26 -9.01
N PHE A 15 1.57 2.07 -9.61
CA PHE A 15 2.41 0.93 -9.26
C PHE A 15 3.90 1.27 -9.29
N ALA A 16 4.38 1.88 -10.38
CA ALA A 16 5.78 2.28 -10.52
C ALA A 16 6.21 3.30 -9.44
N GLN A 17 5.31 4.20 -9.03
CA GLN A 17 5.56 5.14 -7.92
C GLN A 17 5.70 4.40 -6.58
N LEU A 18 4.84 3.40 -6.30
CA LEU A 18 4.93 2.58 -5.09
C LEU A 18 6.26 1.81 -5.00
N ILE A 19 6.72 1.22 -6.11
CA ILE A 19 8.01 0.50 -6.11
C ILE A 19 9.18 1.43 -5.78
N ARG A 20 9.13 2.67 -6.28
CA ARG A 20 10.21 3.66 -6.08
C ARG A 20 10.24 4.22 -4.66
N SER A 21 9.13 4.14 -3.93
CA SER A 21 9.05 4.66 -2.56
C SER A 21 9.45 3.64 -1.49
N ILE A 22 9.78 2.40 -1.87
CA ILE A 22 10.25 1.37 -0.92
C ILE A 22 11.57 1.80 -0.26
N SER A 23 11.58 1.82 1.07
CA SER A 23 12.72 2.19 1.90
C SER A 23 13.51 0.95 2.32
N ILE A 24 14.72 0.81 1.79
CA ILE A 24 15.63 -0.29 2.13
C ILE A 24 15.95 -0.32 3.63
N GLY A 25 16.08 0.85 4.27
CA GLY A 25 16.30 0.96 5.71
C GLY A 25 15.13 0.36 6.50
N LYS A 26 13.89 0.74 6.17
CA LYS A 26 12.68 0.19 6.83
C LYS A 26 12.56 -1.31 6.59
N LEU A 27 12.83 -1.82 5.37
CA LEU A 27 12.82 -3.26 5.13
C LEU A 27 13.80 -4.03 6.04
N ARG A 28 14.94 -3.44 6.38
CA ARG A 28 15.90 -4.04 7.32
C ARG A 28 15.42 -3.95 8.76
N THR A 29 14.93 -2.78 9.18
CA THR A 29 14.37 -2.55 10.52
C THR A 29 13.27 -3.56 10.86
N TYR A 30 12.38 -3.82 9.90
CA TYR A 30 11.26 -4.76 10.07
C TYR A 30 11.56 -6.18 9.59
N GLN A 31 12.84 -6.52 9.34
CA GLN A 31 13.28 -7.87 8.94
C GLN A 31 12.62 -8.45 7.67
N ILE A 32 12.08 -7.59 6.79
CA ILE A 32 11.43 -7.97 5.53
C ILE A 32 12.43 -8.12 4.39
N TYR A 33 13.60 -7.47 4.48
CA TYR A 33 14.56 -7.35 3.38
C TYR A 33 14.90 -8.69 2.70
N GLU A 34 15.25 -9.72 3.47
CA GLU A 34 15.68 -11.02 2.91
C GLU A 34 14.51 -11.80 2.30
N GLY A 35 13.36 -11.85 2.99
CA GLY A 35 12.16 -12.50 2.47
C GLY A 35 11.68 -11.85 1.17
N PHE A 36 11.60 -10.52 1.15
CA PHE A 36 11.19 -9.78 -0.04
C PHE A 36 12.20 -9.93 -1.19
N LYS A 37 13.51 -9.94 -0.91
CA LYS A 37 14.55 -10.19 -1.92
C LYS A 37 14.33 -11.52 -2.64
N VAL A 38 14.06 -12.58 -1.88
CA VAL A 38 13.77 -13.93 -2.40
C VAL A 38 12.50 -13.90 -3.23
N ARG A 39 11.38 -13.40 -2.67
CA ARG A 39 10.09 -13.35 -3.37
C ARG A 39 10.14 -12.53 -4.67
N ALA A 40 10.91 -11.44 -4.64
CA ALA A 40 11.10 -10.55 -5.78
C ALA A 40 12.07 -11.10 -6.83
N HIS A 41 12.69 -12.26 -6.60
CA HIS A 41 13.74 -12.83 -7.45
C HIS A 41 14.83 -11.81 -7.78
N LEU A 42 15.36 -11.17 -6.73
CA LEU A 42 16.43 -10.18 -6.83
C LEU A 42 17.71 -10.69 -6.16
N HIS A 43 18.85 -10.45 -6.79
CA HIS A 43 20.14 -10.67 -6.12
C HIS A 43 20.39 -9.67 -4.98
N LYS A 44 19.87 -8.43 -5.13
CA LYS A 44 19.95 -7.36 -4.12
C LYS A 44 18.73 -6.47 -4.23
N VAL A 45 18.25 -5.94 -3.10
CA VAL A 45 17.16 -4.95 -3.08
C VAL A 45 17.79 -3.59 -2.84
N ASN A 46 17.80 -2.74 -3.87
CA ASN A 46 18.19 -1.34 -3.77
C ASN A 46 17.39 -0.51 -4.77
N THR A 47 17.53 0.82 -4.72
CA THR A 47 16.76 1.73 -5.58
C THR A 47 16.90 1.41 -7.07
N GLU A 48 18.10 1.05 -7.52
CA GLU A 48 18.35 0.73 -8.92
C GLU A 48 17.71 -0.60 -9.33
N SER A 49 17.89 -1.67 -8.54
CA SER A 49 17.34 -2.99 -8.86
C SER A 49 15.82 -2.99 -8.81
N LEU A 50 15.22 -2.26 -7.87
CA LEU A 50 13.78 -2.05 -7.80
C LEU A 50 13.27 -1.33 -9.04
N ARG A 51 13.88 -0.18 -9.39
CA ARG A 51 13.49 0.60 -10.57
C ARG A 51 13.57 -0.23 -11.86
N LYS A 52 14.66 -0.97 -12.06
CA LYS A 52 14.85 -1.83 -13.24
C LYS A 52 13.86 -3.00 -13.30
N SER A 53 13.34 -3.43 -12.15
CA SER A 53 12.43 -4.58 -12.05
C SER A 53 10.95 -4.19 -12.17
N ILE A 54 10.61 -2.91 -12.21
CA ILE A 54 9.21 -2.43 -12.33
C ILE A 54 8.46 -3.15 -13.47
N PRO A 55 8.97 -3.22 -14.71
CA PRO A 55 8.23 -3.88 -15.79
C PRO A 55 7.96 -5.36 -15.51
N ARG A 56 8.97 -6.07 -14.97
CA ARG A 56 8.82 -7.48 -14.58
C ARG A 56 7.81 -7.64 -13.45
N PHE A 57 7.86 -6.79 -12.44
CA PHE A 57 6.91 -6.86 -11.33
C PHE A 57 5.49 -6.56 -11.78
N TRP A 58 5.31 -5.62 -12.71
CA TRP A 58 4.01 -5.32 -13.27
C TRP A 58 3.38 -6.51 -14.00
N VAL A 59 4.17 -7.26 -14.78
CA VAL A 59 3.71 -8.52 -15.41
C VAL A 59 3.21 -9.50 -14.36
N ARG A 60 4.01 -9.77 -13.32
CA ARG A 60 3.65 -10.70 -12.23
C ARG A 60 2.37 -10.28 -11.49
N ILE A 61 2.22 -8.98 -11.23
CA ILE A 61 1.02 -8.41 -10.61
C ILE A 61 -0.20 -8.57 -11.52
N SER A 62 -0.03 -8.34 -12.83
CA SER A 62 -1.10 -8.50 -13.82
C SER A 62 -1.51 -9.95 -14.00
N GLU A 63 -0.58 -10.89 -13.83
CA GLU A 63 -0.80 -12.35 -13.82
C GLU A 63 -1.36 -12.87 -12.49
N ARG A 64 -1.70 -11.97 -11.55
CA ARG A 64 -2.31 -12.33 -10.25
C ARG A 64 -1.43 -13.25 -9.40
N GLU A 65 -0.11 -13.03 -9.42
CA GLU A 65 0.80 -13.70 -8.48
C GLU A 65 0.59 -13.20 -7.05
N GLU A 66 -0.38 -13.78 -6.35
CA GLU A 66 -0.88 -13.29 -5.06
C GLU A 66 0.17 -13.25 -3.95
N ASP A 67 1.00 -14.28 -3.84
CA ASP A 67 2.07 -14.31 -2.83
C ASP A 67 3.07 -13.15 -3.01
N PHE A 68 3.40 -12.84 -4.27
CA PHE A 68 4.26 -11.71 -4.57
C PHE A 68 3.56 -10.38 -4.27
N ALA A 69 2.28 -10.26 -4.63
CA ALA A 69 1.50 -9.05 -4.38
C ALA A 69 1.36 -8.73 -2.88
N LYS A 70 1.19 -9.75 -2.03
CA LYS A 70 1.16 -9.62 -0.56
C LYS A 70 2.50 -9.20 0.02
N ASP A 71 3.58 -9.89 -0.33
CA ASP A 71 4.93 -9.54 0.16
C ASP A 71 5.35 -8.14 -0.32
N LEU A 72 4.94 -7.77 -1.54
CA LEU A 72 5.16 -6.42 -2.06
C LEU A 72 4.35 -5.37 -1.29
N ALA A 73 3.09 -5.67 -0.96
CA ALA A 73 2.26 -4.76 -0.18
C ALA A 73 2.91 -4.50 1.18
N GLN A 74 3.39 -5.55 1.85
CA GLN A 74 4.11 -5.41 3.11
C GLN A 74 5.36 -4.53 2.95
N ALA A 75 6.19 -4.77 1.92
CA ALA A 75 7.39 -3.97 1.66
C ALA A 75 7.09 -2.47 1.42
N VAL A 76 6.01 -2.18 0.70
CA VAL A 76 5.52 -0.83 0.46
C VAL A 76 4.99 -0.21 1.75
N LEU A 77 4.13 -0.90 2.50
CA LEU A 77 3.47 -0.38 3.70
C LEU A 77 4.45 -0.08 4.83
N VAL A 78 5.40 -0.99 5.14
CA VAL A 78 6.39 -0.72 6.20
C VAL A 78 7.32 0.46 5.87
N SER A 79 7.42 0.80 4.58
CA SER A 79 8.18 1.97 4.13
C SER A 79 7.47 3.29 4.42
N HIS A 80 6.19 3.26 4.81
CA HIS A 80 5.32 4.43 4.98
C HIS A 80 4.54 4.43 6.31
N LEU A 81 5.11 3.85 7.37
CA LEU A 81 4.44 3.72 8.67
C LEU A 81 4.03 5.05 9.31
N ASP A 82 4.73 6.15 9.01
CA ASP A 82 4.38 7.48 9.52
C ASP A 82 3.05 7.96 8.90
N MET A 83 2.83 7.70 7.61
CA MET A 83 1.55 7.98 6.95
C MET A 83 0.45 7.06 7.46
N ILE A 84 0.73 5.76 7.59
CA ILE A 84 -0.20 4.77 8.11
C ILE A 84 -0.70 5.20 9.51
N THR A 85 0.23 5.58 10.38
CA THR A 85 -0.09 6.09 11.73
C THR A 85 -1.01 7.30 11.64
N ALA A 86 -0.66 8.32 10.84
CA ALA A 86 -1.48 9.51 10.70
C ALA A 86 -2.90 9.22 10.16
N VAL A 87 -3.03 8.29 9.21
CA VAL A 87 -4.34 7.88 8.68
C VAL A 87 -5.18 7.16 9.74
N LEU A 88 -4.58 6.25 10.50
CA LEU A 88 -5.28 5.54 11.55
C LEU A 88 -5.67 6.47 12.72
N ASP A 89 -4.81 7.42 13.09
CA ASP A 89 -5.12 8.49 14.04
C ASP A 89 -6.31 9.32 13.59
N LEU A 90 -6.37 9.72 12.31
CA LEU A 90 -7.51 10.45 11.75
C LEU A 90 -8.82 9.66 11.87
N LEU A 91 -8.76 8.36 11.61
CA LEU A 91 -9.91 7.46 11.68
C LEU A 91 -10.25 7.05 13.13
N GLY A 92 -9.41 7.39 14.10
CA GLY A 92 -9.54 7.00 15.49
C GLY A 92 -9.35 5.50 15.72
N VAL A 93 -8.69 4.80 14.80
CA VAL A 93 -8.45 3.35 14.88
C VAL A 93 -7.33 3.10 15.90
N PRO A 94 -7.54 2.29 16.95
CA PRO A 94 -6.49 1.93 17.88
C PRO A 94 -5.34 1.19 17.18
N HIS A 95 -4.11 1.64 17.38
CA HIS A 95 -2.94 1.00 16.81
C HIS A 95 -1.70 1.24 17.68
N GLU A 96 -0.66 0.43 17.45
CA GLU A 96 0.67 0.66 18.00
C GLU A 96 1.64 0.83 16.83
N ASN A 97 2.12 2.06 16.60
CA ASN A 97 3.03 2.39 15.48
C ASN A 97 2.53 1.92 14.09
N GLY A 98 1.22 2.05 13.83
CA GLY A 98 0.59 1.61 12.59
C GLY A 98 0.20 0.13 12.53
N PHE A 99 0.43 -0.65 13.59
CA PHE A 99 0.05 -2.05 13.69
C PHE A 99 -1.21 -2.25 14.54
N PHE A 100 -2.11 -3.11 14.08
CA PHE A 100 -3.29 -3.50 14.83
C PHE A 100 -2.94 -4.53 15.92
N ALA A 101 -3.66 -4.48 17.04
CA ALA A 101 -3.63 -5.56 18.00
C ALA A 101 -4.29 -6.83 17.41
N LYS A 102 -3.78 -8.01 17.77
CA LYS A 102 -4.12 -9.31 17.16
C LYS A 102 -5.62 -9.61 17.10
N ASP A 103 -6.38 -9.15 18.10
CA ASP A 103 -7.80 -9.48 18.28
C ASP A 103 -8.70 -8.24 18.19
N MET A 104 -8.20 -7.13 17.62
CA MET A 104 -8.98 -5.91 17.44
C MET A 104 -9.93 -6.03 16.22
N ASP A 105 -11.17 -5.57 16.36
CA ASP A 105 -12.10 -5.40 15.23
C ASP A 105 -12.06 -3.93 14.76
N PRO A 106 -11.41 -3.64 13.61
CA PRO A 106 -11.24 -2.27 13.15
C PRO A 106 -12.43 -1.78 12.31
N LYS A 107 -13.36 -2.66 11.92
CA LYS A 107 -14.49 -2.33 11.04
C LYS A 107 -15.35 -1.16 11.52
N PRO A 108 -15.67 -1.01 12.83
CA PRO A 108 -16.54 0.07 13.30
C PRO A 108 -16.00 1.48 13.08
N TYR A 109 -14.69 1.64 12.89
CA TYR A 109 -14.05 2.94 12.68
C TYR A 109 -14.14 3.42 11.22
N PHE A 110 -14.39 2.51 10.28
CA PHE A 110 -14.51 2.82 8.85
C PHE A 110 -15.94 3.22 8.48
N THR A 111 -16.37 4.38 8.96
CA THR A 111 -17.72 4.91 8.68
C THR A 111 -17.85 5.39 7.24
N GLU A 112 -19.09 5.57 6.76
CA GLU A 112 -19.37 6.07 5.41
C GLU A 112 -18.51 7.30 5.03
N GLY A 113 -17.96 7.28 3.82
CA GLY A 113 -17.13 8.37 3.28
C GLY A 113 -15.75 8.53 3.93
N TRP A 114 -15.27 7.57 4.73
CA TRP A 114 -13.94 7.64 5.33
C TRP A 114 -12.81 7.73 4.30
N GLU A 115 -12.96 7.10 3.14
CA GLU A 115 -11.95 7.13 2.07
C GLU A 115 -11.71 8.56 1.57
N ASN A 116 -12.80 9.29 1.32
CA ASN A 116 -12.76 10.68 0.87
C ASN A 116 -12.15 11.57 1.95
N ARG A 117 -12.53 11.39 3.22
CA ARG A 117 -11.96 12.16 4.34
C ARG A 117 -10.45 11.95 4.47
N VAL A 118 -9.96 10.72 4.32
CA VAL A 118 -8.52 10.42 4.33
C VAL A 118 -7.84 11.11 3.14
N MET A 119 -8.39 10.97 1.94
CA MET A 119 -7.82 11.57 0.73
C MET A 119 -7.76 13.10 0.84
N GLU A 120 -8.87 13.75 1.21
CA GLU A 120 -8.95 15.20 1.37
C GLU A 120 -7.98 15.73 2.44
N LYS A 121 -7.85 15.00 3.57
CA LYS A 121 -6.99 15.44 4.68
C LYS A 121 -5.51 15.36 4.34
N PHE A 122 -5.10 14.33 3.59
CA PHE A 122 -3.69 13.99 3.40
C PHE A 122 -3.15 14.21 1.99
N HIS A 123 -4.01 14.53 1.02
CA HIS A 123 -3.58 15.00 -0.30
C HIS A 123 -2.55 16.13 -0.15
N GLY A 124 -1.44 16.03 -0.88
CA GLY A 124 -0.35 17.01 -0.82
C GLY A 124 0.53 16.94 0.43
N VAL A 125 0.13 16.20 1.48
CA VAL A 125 0.97 15.91 2.66
C VAL A 125 1.79 14.64 2.43
N TYR A 126 1.16 13.61 1.86
CA TYR A 126 1.81 12.38 1.43
C TYR A 126 1.58 12.17 -0.08
N PRO A 127 2.41 11.37 -0.77
CA PRO A 127 2.18 11.08 -2.18
C PRO A 127 0.82 10.40 -2.41
N ASP A 128 0.03 10.94 -3.34
CA ASP A 128 -1.32 10.44 -3.63
C ASP A 128 -1.34 8.95 -3.98
N ALA A 129 -0.29 8.46 -4.66
CA ALA A 129 -0.13 7.04 -5.00
C ALA A 129 -0.16 6.13 -3.77
N ILE A 130 0.58 6.46 -2.71
CA ILE A 130 0.61 5.62 -1.50
C ILE A 130 -0.65 5.79 -0.66
N LEU A 131 -1.27 6.97 -0.65
CA LEU A 131 -2.56 7.19 0.01
C LEU A 131 -3.66 6.35 -0.66
N ALA A 132 -3.79 6.43 -1.98
CA ALA A 132 -4.77 5.65 -2.74
C ALA A 132 -4.53 4.14 -2.56
N PHE A 133 -3.26 3.71 -2.55
CA PHE A 133 -2.92 2.32 -2.26
C PHE A 133 -3.33 1.89 -0.86
N TYR A 134 -3.01 2.68 0.17
CA TYR A 134 -3.32 2.31 1.55
C TYR A 134 -4.81 2.31 1.85
N ILE A 135 -5.58 3.28 1.32
CA ILE A 135 -7.04 3.28 1.40
C ILE A 135 -7.61 1.97 0.82
N ASN A 136 -7.16 1.59 -0.38
CA ASN A 136 -7.62 0.36 -1.01
C ASN A 136 -7.15 -0.91 -0.29
N HIS A 137 -5.95 -0.89 0.30
CA HIS A 137 -5.46 -1.97 1.14
C HIS A 137 -6.36 -2.18 2.36
N LEU A 138 -6.76 -1.12 3.07
CA LEU A 138 -7.69 -1.21 4.20
C LEU A 138 -9.07 -1.72 3.76
N ARG A 139 -9.59 -1.23 2.63
CA ARG A 139 -10.86 -1.72 2.04
C ARG A 139 -10.80 -3.22 1.73
N TRP A 140 -9.69 -3.68 1.16
CA TRP A 140 -9.49 -5.08 0.84
C TRP A 140 -9.34 -5.95 2.10
N GLU A 141 -8.39 -5.61 2.96
CA GLU A 141 -7.99 -6.43 4.13
C GLU A 141 -9.07 -6.45 5.20
N LEU A 142 -9.70 -5.30 5.49
CA LEU A 142 -10.58 -5.15 6.64
C LEU A 142 -12.06 -5.21 6.28
N LEU A 143 -12.42 -4.75 5.08
CA LEU A 143 -13.83 -4.58 4.67
C LEU A 143 -14.25 -5.57 3.58
N SER A 144 -13.32 -6.42 3.11
CA SER A 144 -13.58 -7.41 2.04
C SER A 144 -14.15 -6.77 0.77
N ALA A 145 -13.76 -5.53 0.46
CA ALA A 145 -14.27 -4.80 -0.68
C ALA A 145 -14.05 -5.56 -2.00
N THR A 146 -15.01 -5.43 -2.90
CA THR A 146 -14.98 -6.04 -4.24
C THR A 146 -14.52 -5.09 -5.32
N GLU A 147 -14.47 -3.79 -5.02
CA GLU A 147 -14.15 -2.72 -5.97
C GLU A 147 -13.07 -1.79 -5.43
N VAL A 148 -12.21 -1.34 -6.36
CA VAL A 148 -11.14 -0.38 -6.11
C VAL A 148 -11.75 1.01 -5.97
N PHE A 149 -11.49 1.65 -4.83
CA PHE A 149 -11.73 3.08 -4.65
C PHE A 149 -10.79 3.86 -5.56
N ARG A 150 -11.37 4.77 -6.35
CA ARG A 150 -10.63 5.75 -7.13
C ARG A 150 -10.90 7.11 -6.51
N PRO A 151 -9.89 7.83 -6.03
CA PRO A 151 -10.10 9.20 -5.62
C PRO A 151 -10.66 9.96 -6.82
N ALA A 152 -11.67 10.80 -6.58
CA ALA A 152 -12.12 11.71 -7.63
C ALA A 152 -10.88 12.48 -8.09
N SER A 153 -10.52 12.36 -9.37
CA SER A 153 -9.47 13.20 -9.93
C SER A 153 -9.81 14.63 -9.53
N PRO A 154 -8.86 15.44 -9.04
CA PRO A 154 -9.08 16.88 -8.96
C PRO A 154 -9.23 17.36 -10.40
N SER A 155 -10.47 17.27 -10.90
CA SER A 155 -10.83 17.80 -12.21
C SER A 155 -10.68 19.29 -12.07
N ALA A 156 -9.83 19.84 -12.94
CA ALA A 156 -9.61 21.25 -13.13
C ALA A 156 -10.90 22.05 -12.94
N ALA A 157 -10.91 22.90 -11.93
CA ALA A 157 -11.82 24.03 -11.79
C ALA A 157 -10.98 25.29 -11.67
#